data_AF-A0A6J6M3L2-F1
#
_entry.id   AF-A0A6J6M3L2-F1
#
_cell.length_a   1.000
_cell.length_b   1.000
_cell.length_c   1.000
_cell.angle_alpha   90.00
_cell.angle_beta   90.00
_cell.angle_gamma   90.00
#
_symmetry.space_group_name_H-M   'P 1'
#
loop_
_entity.id
_entity.type
_entity.pdbx_description
1 polymer ?
#
loop_
_entity_poly.entity_id
_entity_poly.type
_entity_poly.pdbx_seq_one_letter_code
_entity_poly.pdbx_strand_id
1 'polypeptide(L)'
;MPSINEGTSADAKGVFFLIAALMCYAVALNIARPLQAIYPPATLMLRVVLISTVLSAPLGLYSLRATTFTFALFGATFVLGALGSGIAFLLFGTLLTRTGTVRAMIPTYFTPIVGTLLGVLFNDEKVLSLSLVGMLIVIFGAWLTSRPDSTT
;
A
#
# COMPACT_ATOMS: atom_id res chain seq x y z
N MET A 1 23.32 8.30 3.11
CA MET A 1 22.96 9.35 2.16
C MET A 1 23.27 8.83 0.76
N PRO A 2 22.37 8.08 0.10
CA PRO A 2 22.50 7.80 -1.34
C PRO A 2 21.94 9.02 -2.08
N SER A 3 22.80 9.98 -2.43
CA SER A 3 23.49 10.13 -3.73
C SER A 3 22.65 10.86 -4.79
N ILE A 4 22.42 12.16 -4.52
CA ILE A 4 22.09 13.18 -5.53
C ILE A 4 23.27 13.49 -6.47
N ASN A 5 24.40 12.78 -6.34
CA ASN A 5 25.64 13.06 -7.09
C ASN A 5 26.27 11.81 -7.73
N GLU A 6 25.56 10.67 -7.74
CA GLU A 6 25.87 9.55 -8.64
C GLU A 6 24.76 9.53 -9.70
N GLY A 7 25.13 9.42 -10.97
CA GLY A 7 24.22 9.49 -12.13
C GLY A 7 23.23 8.31 -12.24
N THR A 8 22.48 8.03 -11.19
CA THR A 8 21.33 7.10 -11.12
C THR A 8 20.10 7.85 -10.63
N SER A 9 20.00 9.14 -10.96
CA SER A 9 18.79 9.94 -10.86
C SER A 9 17.72 9.31 -11.75
N ALA A 10 16.74 8.62 -11.15
CA ALA A 10 15.59 8.02 -11.82
C ALA A 10 15.97 7.26 -13.12
N ASP A 11 16.60 6.09 -12.97
CA ASP A 11 16.81 5.17 -14.10
C ASP A 11 15.49 5.00 -14.87
N ALA A 12 15.52 5.21 -16.19
CA ALA A 12 14.31 5.20 -17.03
C ALA A 12 13.52 3.89 -16.87
N LYS A 13 14.22 2.80 -16.56
CA LYS A 13 13.64 1.51 -16.22
C LYS A 13 12.84 1.55 -14.91
N GLY A 14 13.36 2.21 -13.87
CA GLY A 14 12.66 2.44 -12.60
C GLY A 14 11.42 3.31 -12.77
N VAL A 15 11.50 4.37 -13.58
CA VAL A 15 10.35 5.21 -13.92
C VAL A 15 9.28 4.40 -14.66
N PHE A 16 9.67 3.57 -15.61
CA PHE A 16 8.76 2.67 -16.31
C PHE A 16 8.04 1.70 -15.35
N PHE A 17 8.78 1.08 -14.42
CA PHE A 17 8.17 0.21 -13.40
C PHE A 17 7.19 0.96 -12.49
N LEU A 18 7.50 2.20 -12.10
CA LEU A 18 6.59 3.03 -11.31
C LEU A 18 5.30 3.34 -12.07
N ILE A 19 5.39 3.75 -13.33
CA ILE A 19 4.21 4.02 -14.16
C ILE A 19 3.37 2.73 -14.33
N ALA A 20 4.01 1.60 -14.62
CA ALA A 20 3.32 0.31 -14.72
C ALA A 20 2.62 -0.08 -13.40
N ALA A 21 3.27 0.12 -12.27
CA ALA A 21 2.69 -0.14 -10.94
C ALA A 21 1.48 0.77 -10.66
N LEU A 22 1.58 2.06 -10.98
CA LEU A 22 0.48 3.02 -10.81
C LEU A 22 -0.72 2.69 -11.72
N MET A 23 -0.47 2.27 -12.96
CA MET A 23 -1.52 1.82 -13.88
C MET A 23 -2.21 0.55 -13.36
N CYS A 24 -1.44 -0.42 -12.87
CA CYS A 24 -1.98 -1.63 -12.24
C CYS A 24 -2.85 -1.28 -11.02
N TYR A 25 -2.38 -0.36 -10.17
CA TYR A 25 -3.12 0.11 -9.00
C TYR A 25 -4.42 0.82 -9.38
N ALA A 26 -4.39 1.68 -10.40
CA ALA A 26 -5.56 2.37 -10.91
C ALA A 26 -6.61 1.37 -11.46
N VAL A 27 -6.20 0.39 -12.24
CA VAL A 27 -7.10 -0.68 -12.75
C VAL A 27 -7.69 -1.47 -11.57
N ALA A 28 -6.85 -1.87 -10.61
CA ALA A 28 -7.29 -2.61 -9.44
C ALA A 28 -8.36 -1.86 -8.64
N LEU A 29 -8.16 -0.55 -8.37
CA LEU A 29 -9.14 0.27 -7.66
C LEU A 29 -10.45 0.44 -8.43
N ASN A 30 -10.39 0.60 -9.76
CA ASN A 30 -11.58 0.71 -10.61
C ASN A 30 -12.41 -0.58 -10.64
N ILE A 31 -11.76 -1.75 -10.62
CA ILE A 31 -12.45 -3.06 -10.55
C ILE A 31 -12.93 -3.36 -9.13
N ALA A 32 -12.14 -3.00 -8.11
CA ALA A 32 -12.45 -3.31 -6.72
C ALA A 32 -13.72 -2.60 -6.24
N ARG A 33 -13.97 -1.35 -6.66
CA ARG A 33 -15.16 -0.58 -6.28
C ARG A 33 -16.49 -1.27 -6.62
N PRO A 34 -16.80 -1.65 -7.87
CA PRO A 34 -18.07 -2.31 -8.21
C PRO A 34 -18.18 -3.69 -7.55
N LEU A 35 -17.09 -4.44 -7.42
CA LEU A 35 -17.11 -5.75 -6.75
C LEU A 35 -17.38 -5.63 -5.24
N GLN A 36 -16.85 -4.61 -4.57
CA GLN A 36 -17.09 -4.35 -3.15
C GLN A 36 -18.52 -3.86 -2.86
N ALA A 37 -19.22 -3.32 -3.85
CA ALA A 37 -20.63 -2.95 -3.73
C ALA A 37 -21.57 -4.18 -3.78
N ILE A 38 -21.14 -5.25 -4.45
CA ILE A 38 -21.97 -6.45 -4.71
C ILE A 38 -21.64 -7.57 -3.72
N TYR A 39 -20.37 -7.72 -3.33
CA TYR A 39 -19.91 -8.80 -2.47
C TYR A 39 -19.54 -8.32 -1.06
N PRO A 40 -19.78 -9.15 -0.02
CA PRO A 40 -19.26 -8.88 1.31
C PRO A 40 -17.73 -8.68 1.29
N PRO A 41 -17.20 -7.63 1.95
CA PRO A 41 -15.78 -7.30 1.86
C PRO A 41 -14.84 -8.44 2.25
N ALA A 42 -15.19 -9.21 3.28
CA ALA A 42 -14.38 -10.34 3.74
C ALA A 42 -14.26 -11.45 2.69
N THR A 43 -15.36 -11.84 2.06
CA THR A 43 -15.37 -12.91 1.04
C THR A 43 -14.64 -12.47 -0.23
N LEU A 44 -14.80 -11.21 -0.64
CA LEU A 44 -14.08 -10.67 -1.79
C LEU A 44 -12.57 -10.65 -1.55
N MET A 45 -12.13 -10.14 -0.40
CA MET A 45 -10.71 -10.07 -0.04
C MET A 45 -10.07 -11.46 0.03
N LEU A 46 -10.77 -12.45 0.59
CA LEU A 46 -10.30 -13.84 0.60
C LEU A 46 -10.07 -14.37 -0.82
N ARG A 47 -11.01 -14.13 -1.75
CA ARG A 47 -10.86 -14.55 -3.15
C ARG A 47 -9.66 -13.86 -3.82
N VAL A 48 -9.49 -12.55 -3.59
CA VAL A 48 -8.36 -11.78 -4.13
C VAL A 48 -7.04 -12.34 -3.61
N VAL A 49 -6.94 -12.62 -2.30
CA VAL A 49 -5.73 -13.20 -1.68
C VAL A 49 -5.46 -14.60 -2.22
N LEU A 50 -6.47 -15.45 -2.40
CA LEU A 50 -6.30 -16.80 -2.96
C LEU A 50 -5.79 -16.75 -4.40
N ILE A 51 -6.41 -15.92 -5.25
CA ILE A 51 -5.99 -15.75 -6.64
C ILE A 51 -4.56 -15.19 -6.69
N SER A 52 -4.24 -14.18 -5.88
CA SER A 52 -2.90 -13.60 -5.80
C SER A 52 -1.86 -14.61 -5.34
N THR A 53 -2.21 -15.47 -4.38
CA THR A 53 -1.35 -16.55 -3.89
C THR A 53 -1.07 -17.56 -5.01
N VAL A 54 -2.08 -17.96 -5.78
CA VAL A 54 -1.91 -18.89 -6.91
C VAL A 54 -1.06 -18.27 -8.03
N LEU A 55 -1.32 -17.01 -8.39
CA LEU A 55 -0.54 -16.30 -9.41
C LEU A 55 0.93 -16.09 -8.97
N SER A 56 1.17 -15.81 -7.70
CA SER A 56 2.51 -15.54 -7.17
C SER A 56 3.27 -16.81 -6.78
N ALA A 57 2.57 -17.94 -6.57
CA ALA A 57 3.16 -19.22 -6.19
C ALA A 57 4.35 -19.66 -7.08
N PRO A 58 4.27 -19.65 -8.43
CA PRO A 58 5.39 -20.09 -9.26
C PRO A 58 6.65 -19.23 -9.08
N LEU A 59 6.49 -17.91 -8.94
CA LEU A 59 7.61 -16.99 -8.65
C LEU A 59 8.18 -17.21 -7.25
N GLY A 60 7.30 -17.49 -6.27
CA GLY A 60 7.68 -17.86 -4.92
C GLY A 60 8.51 -19.15 -4.92
N LEU A 61 8.01 -20.23 -5.52
CA LEU A 61 8.70 -21.52 -5.64
C LEU A 61 10.06 -21.40 -6.32
N TYR A 62 10.21 -20.53 -7.33
CA TYR A 62 11.51 -20.26 -7.93
C TYR A 62 12.46 -19.56 -6.95
N SER A 63 11.99 -18.54 -6.23
CA SER A 63 12.79 -17.78 -5.26
C SER A 63 13.16 -18.59 -4.01
N LEU A 64 12.33 -19.56 -3.61
CA LEU A 64 12.61 -20.47 -2.50
C LEU A 64 13.86 -21.33 -2.72
N ARG A 65 14.25 -21.57 -3.98
CA ARG A 65 15.47 -22.34 -4.30
C ARG A 65 16.76 -21.61 -3.93
N ALA A 66 16.72 -20.29 -3.83
CA ALA A 66 17.87 -19.44 -3.52
C ALA A 66 17.89 -18.94 -2.07
N THR A 67 16.88 -19.29 -1.26
CA THR A 67 16.67 -18.70 0.07
C THR A 67 16.90 -19.72 1.18
N THR A 68 17.54 -19.28 2.27
CA THR A 68 17.66 -20.07 3.51
C THR A 68 16.38 -19.95 4.34
N PHE A 69 15.73 -21.08 4.60
CA PHE A 69 14.54 -21.11 5.45
C PHE A 69 14.92 -20.99 6.93
N THR A 70 14.41 -19.97 7.59
CA THR A 70 14.45 -19.83 9.06
C THR A 70 13.03 -19.57 9.57
N PHE A 71 12.66 -20.18 10.70
CA PHE A 71 11.36 -19.95 11.33
C PHE A 71 11.09 -18.47 11.63
N ALA A 72 12.13 -17.68 11.90
CA ALA A 72 12.04 -16.24 12.05
C ALA A 72 11.55 -15.52 10.79
N LEU A 73 12.05 -15.87 9.60
CA LEU A 73 11.59 -15.27 8.34
C LEU A 73 10.12 -15.62 8.06
N PHE A 74 9.73 -16.86 8.35
CA PHE A 74 8.35 -17.29 8.21
C PHE A 74 7.43 -16.49 9.15
N GLY A 75 7.80 -16.38 10.43
CA GLY A 75 7.07 -15.59 11.41
C GLY A 75 6.96 -14.11 11.02
N ALA A 76 8.05 -13.49 10.58
CA ALA A 76 8.06 -12.10 10.14
C ALA A 76 7.13 -11.88 8.92
N THR A 77 7.18 -12.78 7.93
CA THR A 77 6.33 -12.70 6.74
C THR A 77 4.85 -12.91 7.09
N PHE A 78 4.55 -13.85 7.99
CA PHE A 78 3.19 -14.09 8.46
C PHE A 78 2.63 -12.86 9.20
N VAL A 79 3.39 -12.30 10.13
CA VAL A 79 2.97 -11.11 10.88
C VAL A 79 2.77 -9.93 9.93
N LEU A 80 3.69 -9.71 8.99
CA LEU A 80 3.58 -8.64 7.99
C LEU A 80 2.34 -8.80 7.11
N GLY A 81 2.06 -10.01 6.61
CA GLY A 81 0.89 -10.29 5.78
C GLY A 81 -0.44 -10.22 6.55
N ALA A 82 -0.50 -10.84 7.72
CA ALA A 82 -1.71 -10.90 8.54
C ALA A 82 -2.10 -9.52 9.08
N LEU A 83 -1.15 -8.80 9.69
CA LEU A 83 -1.42 -7.48 10.26
C LEU A 83 -1.49 -6.38 9.19
N GLY A 84 -0.51 -6.35 8.28
CA GLY A 84 -0.36 -5.27 7.31
C GLY A 84 -1.40 -5.28 6.20
N SER A 85 -1.83 -6.47 5.76
CA SER A 85 -2.77 -6.60 4.64
C SER A 85 -4.10 -7.23 5.07
N GLY A 86 -4.05 -8.36 5.78
CA GLY A 86 -5.26 -9.12 6.14
C GLY A 86 -6.23 -8.32 7.00
N ILE A 87 -5.82 -7.99 8.23
CA ILE A 87 -6.66 -7.24 9.18
C ILE A 87 -6.96 -5.83 8.63
N ALA A 88 -5.96 -5.16 8.06
CA ALA A 88 -6.12 -3.83 7.50
C ALA A 88 -7.22 -3.76 6.42
N PHE A 89 -7.25 -4.72 5.47
CA PHE A 89 -8.26 -4.75 4.42
C PHE A 89 -9.65 -5.13 4.94
N LEU A 90 -9.75 -5.99 5.96
CA LEU A 90 -11.02 -6.28 6.62
C LEU A 90 -11.60 -5.04 7.30
N LEU A 91 -10.76 -4.29 8.02
CA LEU A 91 -11.15 -3.03 8.65
C LEU A 91 -11.54 -1.98 7.61
N PHE A 92 -10.74 -1.84 6.55
CA PHE A 92 -11.04 -0.94 5.44
C PHE A 92 -12.38 -1.26 4.78
N GLY A 93 -12.63 -2.53 4.44
CA GLY A 93 -13.91 -2.97 3.89
C GLY A 93 -15.10 -2.70 4.83
N THR A 94 -14.89 -2.83 6.14
CA THR A 94 -15.91 -2.51 7.17
C THR A 94 -16.15 -1.01 7.30
N LEU A 95 -15.10 -0.18 7.23
CA LEU A 95 -15.21 1.28 7.25
C LEU A 95 -15.93 1.79 6.00
N LEU A 96 -15.63 1.20 4.84
CA LEU A 96 -16.25 1.54 3.57
C LEU A 96 -17.77 1.34 3.61
N THR A 97 -18.23 0.21 4.15
CA THR A 97 -19.67 -0.08 4.28
C THR A 97 -20.36 0.80 5.34
N ARG A 98 -19.67 1.19 6.41
CA ARG A 98 -20.28 1.98 7.51
C ARG A 98 -20.25 3.49 7.34
N THR A 99 -19.21 4.04 6.71
CA THR A 99 -18.93 5.50 6.73
C THR A 99 -18.93 6.14 5.34
N GLY A 100 -19.10 5.35 4.28
CA GLY A 100 -19.05 5.81 2.90
C GLY A 100 -17.61 6.02 2.40
N THR A 101 -17.46 6.10 1.07
CA THR A 101 -16.16 6.09 0.38
C THR A 101 -15.23 7.23 0.79
N VAL A 102 -15.76 8.42 1.08
CA VAL A 102 -14.94 9.60 1.43
C VAL A 102 -14.26 9.42 2.79
N ARG A 103 -15.02 9.00 3.82
CA ARG A 103 -14.48 8.84 5.18
C ARG A 103 -13.55 7.62 5.30
N ALA A 104 -13.81 6.58 4.51
CA ALA A 104 -12.95 5.39 4.47
C ALA A 104 -11.54 5.66 3.92
N MET A 105 -11.33 6.77 3.19
CA MET A 105 -10.02 7.14 2.63
C MET A 105 -9.15 7.96 3.58
N ILE A 106 -9.71 8.49 4.68
CA ILE A 106 -8.97 9.31 5.65
C ILE A 106 -7.69 8.61 6.15
N PRO A 107 -7.69 7.31 6.51
CA PRO A 107 -6.48 6.62 6.97
C PRO A 107 -5.33 6.61 5.95
N THR A 108 -5.64 6.58 4.65
CA THR A 108 -4.63 6.58 3.58
C THR A 108 -3.79 7.85 3.58
N TYR A 109 -4.36 8.97 4.02
CA TYR A 109 -3.63 10.24 4.14
C TYR A 109 -2.64 10.26 5.31
N PHE A 110 -2.84 9.39 6.30
CA PHE A 110 -1.92 9.20 7.42
C PHE A 110 -0.82 8.18 7.13
N THR A 111 -0.93 7.38 6.06
CA THR A 111 0.09 6.42 5.64
C THR A 111 1.52 6.98 5.62
N PRO A 112 1.81 8.16 5.01
CA PRO A 112 3.18 8.70 5.02
C PRO A 112 3.65 9.03 6.45
N ILE A 113 2.80 9.57 7.31
CA ILE A 113 3.14 9.90 8.71
C ILE A 113 3.51 8.63 9.48
N VAL A 114 2.63 7.62 9.44
CA VAL A 114 2.83 6.35 10.14
C VAL A 114 4.06 5.62 9.59
N GLY A 115 4.25 5.63 8.27
CA GLY A 115 5.41 5.04 7.61
C GLY A 115 6.72 5.67 8.06
N THR A 116 6.81 7.00 8.09
CA THR A 116 8.01 7.70 8.58
C THR A 116 8.25 7.45 10.07
N LEU A 117 7.21 7.46 10.90
CA LEU A 117 7.35 7.17 12.34
C LEU A 117 7.90 5.76 12.58
N LEU A 118 7.36 4.76 11.87
CA LEU A 118 7.85 3.38 11.95
C LEU A 118 9.29 3.26 11.42
N GLY A 119 9.62 3.93 10.31
CA GLY A 119 10.98 3.94 9.75
C GLY A 119 12.00 4.54 10.71
N VAL A 120 11.67 5.64 11.39
CA VAL A 120 12.53 6.24 12.40
C VAL A 120 12.67 5.32 13.62
N LEU A 121 11.56 4.77 14.11
CA LEU A 121 11.54 4.02 15.36
C LEU A 121 12.17 2.62 15.26
N PHE A 122 11.98 1.95 14.13
CA PHE A 122 12.42 0.55 13.94
C PHE A 122 13.62 0.39 13.00
N ASN A 123 13.83 1.32 12.05
CA ASN A 123 14.92 1.25 11.06
C ASN A 123 15.97 2.35 11.25
N ASP A 124 15.90 3.16 12.32
CA ASP A 124 16.80 4.30 12.60
C ASP A 124 16.97 5.26 11.39
N GLU A 125 15.91 5.40 10.59
CA GLU A 125 15.95 6.25 9.39
C GLU A 125 16.08 7.73 9.75
N LYS A 126 17.04 8.42 9.11
CA LYS A 126 17.18 9.88 9.26
C LYS A 126 16.14 10.59 8.39
N VAL A 127 15.16 11.22 9.02
CA VAL A 127 14.14 12.01 8.31
C VAL A 127 14.78 13.24 7.68
N LEU A 128 14.81 13.28 6.36
CA LEU A 128 15.21 14.47 5.62
C LEU A 128 14.13 15.55 5.74
N SER A 129 14.54 16.81 5.87
CA SER A 129 13.62 17.96 5.84
C SER A 129 12.76 17.97 4.57
N LEU A 130 13.29 17.48 3.45
CA LEU A 130 12.56 17.34 2.19
C LEU A 130 11.39 16.33 2.28
N SER A 131 11.55 15.24 3.03
CA SER A 131 10.48 14.25 3.26
C SER A 131 9.33 14.85 4.07
N LEU A 132 9.63 15.74 5.02
CA LEU A 132 8.61 16.48 5.77
C LEU A 132 7.82 17.40 4.84
N VAL A 133 8.48 18.10 3.91
CA VAL A 133 7.81 18.94 2.91
C VAL A 133 6.92 18.10 1.99
N GLY A 134 7.42 16.96 1.49
CA GLY A 134 6.61 16.04 0.69
C GLY A 134 5.39 15.52 1.44
N MET A 135 5.54 15.19 2.73
CA MET A 135 4.44 14.77 3.59
C MET A 135 3.38 15.87 3.75
N LEU A 136 3.79 17.12 3.96
CA LEU A 136 2.87 18.26 4.04
C LEU A 136 2.10 18.45 2.72
N ILE A 137 2.76 18.30 1.57
CA ILE A 137 2.12 18.38 0.25
C ILE A 137 1.06 17.28 0.10
N VAL A 138 1.36 16.04 0.50
CA VAL A 138 0.40 14.92 0.44
C VAL A 138 -0.82 15.18 1.33
N ILE A 139 -0.60 15.64 2.57
CA ILE A 139 -1.69 15.97 3.51
C ILE A 139 -2.54 17.13 2.98
N PHE A 140 -1.91 18.13 2.36
CA PHE A 140 -2.63 19.27 1.78
C PHE A 140 -3.47 18.85 0.57
N GLY A 141 -2.89 18.05 -0.34
CA GLY A 141 -3.62 17.51 -1.50
C GLY A 141 -4.80 16.63 -1.06
N ALA A 142 -4.57 15.77 -0.06
CA ALA A 142 -5.61 14.96 0.56
C ALA A 142 -6.77 15.79 1.11
N TRP A 143 -6.46 16.85 1.86
CA TRP A 143 -7.46 17.75 2.40
C TRP A 143 -8.27 18.45 1.30
N LEU A 144 -7.62 18.87 0.21
CA LEU A 144 -8.28 19.49 -0.93
C LEU A 144 -9.25 18.52 -1.62
N THR A 145 -8.85 17.26 -1.83
CA THR A 145 -9.68 16.22 -2.45
C THR A 145 -10.79 15.70 -1.53
N SER A 146 -10.62 15.81 -0.21
CA SER A 146 -11.61 15.34 0.78
C SER A 146 -12.75 16.34 1.04
N ARG A 147 -12.73 17.51 0.39
CA ARG A 147 -13.82 18.49 0.51
C ARG A 147 -15.10 17.88 -0.06
N PRO A 148 -16.25 17.97 0.64
CA PRO A 148 -17.52 17.52 0.09
C PRO A 148 -17.81 18.27 -1.20
N ASP A 149 -18.24 17.57 -2.25
CA ASP A 149 -18.83 18.22 -3.42
C ASP A 149 -20.00 19.07 -2.93
N SER A 150 -19.97 20.37 -3.24
CA SER A 150 -21.12 21.25 -3.02
C SER A 150 -22.22 20.79 -3.97
N THR A 151 -23.13 19.94 -3.49
CA THR A 151 -24.38 19.62 -4.16
C THR A 151 -25.16 20.92 -4.38
N THR A 152 -25.11 21.44 -5.60
CA THR A 152 -26.18 22.25 -6.21
C THR A 152 -27.25 21.34 -6.76
#